data_AF-H0EUQ6-F1
#
_entry.id   AF-H0EUQ6-F1
#
_cell.length_a   1.000
_cell.length_b   1.000
_cell.length_c   1.000
_cell.angle_alpha   90.00
_cell.angle_beta   90.00
_cell.angle_gamma   90.00
#
_symmetry.space_group_name_H-M   'P 1'
#
loop_
_entity.id
_entity.type
_entity.pdbx_description
1 polymer ?
#
loop_
_entity_poly.entity_id
_entity_poly.type
_entity_poly.pdbx_seq_one_letter_code
_entity_poly.pdbx_strand_id
1 'polypeptide(L)'
;MARIQSLALPVISVPPVKRPKLDSAGVHYSFGQEKELMRDKIRTALRIAVYYGHHNLVIGNFGLGPGFRNPPEEVAKMWRDAFLHDPEFKGHFQDIIFAFEDPEGPGAVSSSSSKSSSKSSSSSSKSSSMSSSSSANKSSAASDLAIFRHVFKPSNIHPNAFATEPNRDAYSMAQYVKWEASYQKLV
;
A
#
# COMPACT_ATOMS: atom_id res chain seq x y z
N MET A 1 -2.21 -41.79 -9.89
CA MET A 1 -1.87 -40.66 -10.77
C MET A 1 -2.43 -39.39 -10.16
N ALA A 2 -1.59 -38.42 -9.78
CA ALA A 2 -2.05 -37.13 -9.26
C ALA A 2 -2.48 -36.24 -10.44
N ARG A 3 -3.71 -35.74 -10.41
CA ARG A 3 -4.26 -34.84 -11.43
C ARG A 3 -3.81 -33.43 -11.08
N ILE A 4 -2.95 -32.82 -11.89
CA ILE A 4 -2.62 -31.40 -11.76
C ILE A 4 -3.89 -30.62 -12.11
N GLN A 5 -4.50 -29.98 -11.13
CA GLN A 5 -5.55 -28.99 -11.37
C GLN A 5 -4.88 -27.63 -11.56
N SER A 6 -5.01 -27.06 -12.76
CA SER A 6 -4.60 -25.67 -13.00
C SER A 6 -5.60 -24.74 -12.30
N LEU A 7 -5.11 -23.89 -11.39
CA LEU A 7 -5.90 -22.81 -10.82
C LEU A 7 -5.88 -21.60 -11.77
N ALA A 8 -7.03 -21.01 -12.04
CA ALA A 8 -7.16 -19.76 -12.78
C ALA A 8 -7.46 -18.63 -11.80
N LEU A 9 -6.68 -17.54 -11.86
CA LEU A 9 -6.89 -16.34 -11.04
C LEU A 9 -7.14 -15.13 -11.95
N PRO A 10 -8.28 -14.42 -11.80
CA PRO A 10 -8.51 -13.15 -12.48
C PRO A 10 -7.48 -12.10 -12.06
N VAL A 11 -7.00 -11.30 -13.02
CA VAL A 11 -6.03 -10.22 -12.78
C VAL A 11 -6.59 -8.90 -13.30
N ILE A 12 -6.64 -7.90 -12.42
CA ILE A 12 -7.00 -6.53 -12.77
C ILE A 12 -5.70 -5.73 -12.94
N SER A 13 -5.50 -5.14 -14.11
CA SER A 13 -4.32 -4.32 -14.42
C SER A 13 -4.71 -2.85 -14.54
N VAL A 14 -4.17 -2.02 -13.66
CA VAL A 14 -4.32 -0.56 -13.68
C VAL A 14 -2.94 0.07 -13.42
N PRO A 15 -2.45 1.02 -14.24
CA PRO A 15 -1.18 1.68 -13.97
C PRO A 15 -1.33 2.75 -12.88
N PRO A 16 -0.58 2.67 -11.76
CA PRO A 16 -0.58 3.72 -10.75
C PRO A 16 0.17 4.97 -11.24
N VAL A 17 -0.01 6.09 -10.53
CA VAL A 17 0.74 7.33 -10.80
C VAL A 17 2.23 7.07 -10.62
N LYS A 18 3.06 7.52 -11.56
CA LYS A 18 4.50 7.25 -11.55
C LYS A 18 5.27 8.49 -11.13
N ARG A 19 5.94 8.39 -9.98
CA ARG A 19 6.90 9.34 -9.42
C ARG A 19 6.31 10.76 -9.33
N PRO A 20 5.18 10.93 -8.63
CA PRO A 20 4.55 12.23 -8.48
C PRO A 20 5.51 13.22 -7.82
N LYS A 21 5.25 14.52 -7.99
CA LYS A 21 6.01 15.52 -7.24
C LYS A 21 5.60 15.47 -5.78
N LEU A 22 6.58 15.30 -4.89
CA LEU A 22 6.38 15.30 -3.45
C LEU A 22 6.86 16.62 -2.83
N ASP A 23 6.30 16.94 -1.67
CA ASP A 23 6.75 18.05 -0.84
C ASP A 23 8.22 17.90 -0.40
N SER A 24 8.77 18.94 0.25
CA SER A 24 10.18 18.95 0.67
C SER A 24 10.54 17.80 1.61
N ALA A 25 9.58 17.30 2.38
CA ALA A 25 9.75 16.18 3.30
C ALA A 25 9.57 14.81 2.63
N GLY A 26 9.02 14.75 1.41
CA GLY A 26 8.78 13.52 0.66
C GLY A 26 7.65 12.66 1.23
N VAL A 27 6.76 13.24 2.03
CA VAL A 27 5.66 12.54 2.71
C VAL A 27 4.30 12.86 2.11
N HIS A 28 4.19 13.97 1.36
CA HIS A 28 2.93 14.41 0.77
C HIS A 28 3.06 14.69 -0.73
N TYR A 29 1.97 14.50 -1.47
CA TYR A 29 1.89 15.00 -2.85
C TYR A 29 1.96 16.52 -2.84
N SER A 30 2.82 17.10 -3.68
CA SER A 30 2.87 18.56 -3.89
C SER A 30 1.66 19.07 -4.65
N PHE A 31 1.11 18.27 -5.57
CA PHE A 31 0.01 18.68 -6.42
C PHE A 31 -1.25 17.85 -6.17
N GLY A 32 -2.36 18.54 -5.90
CA GLY A 32 -3.66 17.90 -5.70
C GLY A 32 -4.13 17.09 -6.91
N GLN A 33 -3.76 17.50 -8.13
CA GLN A 33 -4.11 16.79 -9.36
C GLN A 33 -3.48 15.39 -9.43
N GLU A 34 -2.19 15.25 -9.06
CA GLU A 34 -1.51 13.96 -9.03
C GLU A 34 -2.07 13.06 -7.92
N LYS A 35 -2.38 13.67 -6.76
CA LYS A 35 -3.03 13.00 -5.64
C LYS A 35 -4.39 12.44 -6.03
N GLU A 36 -5.22 13.24 -6.71
CA GLU A 36 -6.54 12.79 -7.17
C GLU A 36 -6.44 11.76 -8.27
N LEU A 37 -5.50 11.92 -9.21
CA LEU A 37 -5.24 10.92 -10.22
C LEU A 37 -4.90 9.55 -9.61
N MET A 38 -4.13 9.52 -8.52
CA MET A 38 -3.84 8.26 -7.82
C MET A 38 -5.10 7.66 -7.18
N ARG A 39 -5.98 8.48 -6.61
CA ARG A 39 -7.29 8.00 -6.11
C ARG A 39 -8.12 7.42 -7.24
N ASP A 40 -8.16 8.07 -8.38
CA ASP A 40 -8.91 7.56 -9.54
C ASP A 40 -8.34 6.24 -10.06
N LYS A 41 -7.03 6.01 -9.98
CA LYS A 41 -6.45 4.68 -10.27
C LYS A 41 -6.96 3.60 -9.30
N ILE A 42 -7.04 3.92 -8.00
CA ILE A 42 -7.59 3.02 -6.98
C ILE A 42 -9.08 2.74 -7.27
N ARG A 43 -9.90 3.78 -7.44
CA ARG A 43 -11.33 3.65 -7.74
C ARG A 43 -11.58 2.85 -9.03
N THR A 44 -10.76 3.06 -10.06
CA THR A 44 -10.86 2.30 -11.32
C THR A 44 -10.65 0.81 -11.09
N ALA A 45 -9.64 0.42 -10.31
CA ALA A 45 -9.40 -0.98 -9.99
C ALA A 45 -10.57 -1.60 -9.19
N LEU A 46 -11.09 -0.86 -8.22
CA LEU A 46 -12.23 -1.31 -7.41
C LEU A 46 -13.53 -1.42 -8.21
N ARG A 47 -13.82 -0.47 -9.10
CA ARG A 47 -14.97 -0.52 -10.02
C ARG A 47 -14.93 -1.76 -10.89
N ILE A 48 -13.76 -2.11 -11.44
CA ILE A 48 -13.58 -3.33 -12.23
C ILE A 48 -13.87 -4.56 -11.37
N ALA A 49 -13.33 -4.61 -10.15
CA ALA A 49 -13.57 -5.73 -9.23
C ALA A 49 -15.05 -5.89 -8.89
N VAL A 50 -15.75 -4.79 -8.57
CA VAL A 50 -17.20 -4.79 -8.30
C VAL A 50 -17.99 -5.24 -9.53
N TYR A 51 -17.65 -4.71 -10.71
CA TYR A 51 -18.34 -5.04 -11.96
C TYR A 51 -18.29 -6.54 -12.28
N TYR A 52 -17.16 -7.20 -12.00
CA TYR A 52 -16.99 -8.64 -12.20
C TYR A 52 -17.37 -9.50 -10.98
N GLY A 53 -17.88 -8.90 -9.90
CA GLY A 53 -18.31 -9.64 -8.71
C GLY A 53 -17.16 -10.24 -7.90
N HIS A 54 -15.98 -9.62 -7.90
CA HIS A 54 -14.84 -10.05 -7.11
C HIS A 54 -14.88 -9.40 -5.72
N HIS A 55 -15.13 -10.22 -4.70
CA HIS A 55 -15.25 -9.78 -3.31
C HIS A 55 -13.97 -9.94 -2.48
N ASN A 56 -13.05 -10.78 -2.96
CA ASN A 56 -11.77 -11.06 -2.30
C ASN A 56 -10.63 -10.53 -3.16
N LEU A 57 -9.81 -9.64 -2.59
CA LEU A 57 -8.76 -8.95 -3.33
C LEU A 57 -7.38 -9.23 -2.72
N VAL A 58 -6.39 -9.43 -3.59
CA VAL A 58 -4.97 -9.38 -3.23
C VAL A 58 -4.37 -8.21 -3.98
N ILE A 59 -3.83 -7.24 -3.23
CA ILE A 59 -3.28 -6.01 -3.73
C ILE A 59 -1.79 -6.01 -3.41
N GLY A 60 -0.95 -5.92 -4.45
CA GLY A 60 0.49 -5.82 -4.27
C GLY A 60 0.93 -4.44 -3.74
N ASN A 61 2.19 -4.09 -4.01
CA ASN A 61 2.78 -2.78 -3.73
C ASN A 61 2.28 -1.66 -4.67
N PHE A 62 0.98 -1.58 -4.94
CA PHE A 62 0.36 -0.70 -5.93
C PHE A 62 0.74 0.78 -5.74
N GLY A 63 1.58 1.30 -6.63
CA GLY A 63 2.09 2.67 -6.59
C GLY A 63 3.28 2.89 -5.63
N LEU A 64 3.75 1.87 -4.93
CA LEU A 64 4.87 1.95 -4.00
C LEU A 64 6.17 1.50 -4.66
N GLY A 65 7.26 1.53 -3.90
CA GLY A 65 8.58 1.07 -4.32
C GLY A 65 9.32 2.02 -5.27
N PRO A 66 10.54 1.62 -5.70
CA PRO A 66 11.50 2.51 -6.35
C PRO A 66 11.06 3.00 -7.75
N GLY A 67 10.21 2.21 -8.42
CA GLY A 67 9.68 2.54 -9.74
C GLY A 67 8.62 3.64 -9.72
N PHE A 68 7.79 3.69 -8.67
CA PHE A 68 6.61 4.56 -8.60
C PHE A 68 6.73 5.67 -7.55
N ARG A 69 7.34 5.45 -6.39
CA ARG A 69 7.64 6.50 -5.40
C ARG A 69 6.43 7.38 -4.99
N ASN A 70 5.22 6.82 -4.91
CA ASN A 70 4.12 7.52 -4.25
C ASN A 70 4.36 7.49 -2.72
N PRO A 71 3.86 8.48 -1.96
CA PRO A 71 4.06 8.53 -0.51
C PRO A 71 3.26 7.40 0.17
N PRO A 72 3.91 6.45 0.87
CA PRO A 72 3.25 5.22 1.32
C PRO A 72 2.06 5.45 2.26
N GLU A 73 2.18 6.40 3.18
CA GLU A 73 1.11 6.70 4.15
C GLU A 73 -0.12 7.32 3.46
N GLU A 74 0.09 8.17 2.45
CA GLU A 74 -1.03 8.71 1.68
C GLU A 74 -1.71 7.61 0.85
N VAL A 75 -0.95 6.73 0.20
CA VAL A 75 -1.52 5.61 -0.57
C VAL A 75 -2.30 4.67 0.35
N ALA A 76 -1.77 4.33 1.53
CA ALA A 76 -2.47 3.53 2.52
C ALA A 76 -3.80 4.19 2.95
N LYS A 77 -3.79 5.50 3.23
CA LYS A 77 -5.00 6.26 3.58
C LYS A 77 -6.00 6.30 2.42
N MET A 78 -5.54 6.45 1.16
CA MET A 78 -6.43 6.41 0.00
C MET A 78 -7.13 5.06 -0.14
N TRP A 79 -6.42 3.94 0.03
CA TRP A 79 -7.03 2.61 0.04
C TRP A 79 -8.03 2.46 1.19
N ARG A 80 -7.65 2.87 2.41
CA ARG A 80 -8.54 2.83 3.58
C ARG A 80 -9.82 3.63 3.31
N ASP A 81 -9.69 4.85 2.81
CA ASP A 81 -10.83 5.71 2.53
C ASP A 81 -11.71 5.11 1.42
N ALA A 82 -11.11 4.52 0.38
CA ALA A 82 -11.85 3.82 -0.67
C ALA A 82 -12.65 2.61 -0.13
N PHE A 83 -12.08 1.80 0.77
CA PHE A 83 -12.77 0.62 1.30
C PHE A 83 -13.81 0.93 2.37
N LEU A 84 -13.52 1.91 3.26
CA LEU A 84 -14.30 2.13 4.47
C LEU A 84 -15.25 3.33 4.37
N HIS A 85 -14.91 4.34 3.57
CA HIS A 85 -15.59 5.64 3.56
C HIS A 85 -16.27 5.96 2.23
N ASP A 86 -15.77 5.44 1.11
CA ASP A 86 -16.37 5.68 -0.20
C ASP A 86 -17.68 4.88 -0.34
N PRO A 87 -18.84 5.55 -0.46
CA PRO A 87 -20.13 4.86 -0.56
C PRO A 87 -20.24 4.00 -1.82
N GLU A 88 -19.40 4.22 -2.83
CA GLU A 88 -19.37 3.41 -4.05
C GLU A 88 -18.89 1.97 -3.79
N PHE A 89 -18.02 1.77 -2.79
CA PHE A 89 -17.37 0.47 -2.54
C PHE A 89 -17.72 -0.16 -1.19
N LYS A 90 -18.34 0.61 -0.29
CA LYS A 90 -18.70 0.15 1.05
C LYS A 90 -19.59 -1.09 0.98
N GLY A 91 -19.12 -2.18 1.59
CA GLY A 91 -19.86 -3.45 1.67
C GLY A 91 -19.69 -4.38 0.46
N HIS A 92 -18.89 -4.01 -0.55
CA HIS A 92 -18.65 -4.86 -1.71
C HIS A 92 -17.56 -5.93 -1.50
N PHE A 93 -16.60 -5.69 -0.60
CA PHE A 93 -15.45 -6.57 -0.41
C PHE A 93 -15.50 -7.27 0.96
N GLN A 94 -15.08 -8.53 1.00
CA GLN A 94 -15.10 -9.37 2.20
C GLN A 94 -13.70 -9.54 2.79
N ASP A 95 -12.72 -9.93 1.96
CA ASP A 95 -11.34 -10.13 2.38
C ASP A 95 -10.39 -9.35 1.45
N ILE A 96 -9.51 -8.52 2.02
CA ILE A 96 -8.57 -7.66 1.27
C ILE A 96 -7.15 -7.86 1.83
N ILE A 97 -6.26 -8.43 1.03
CA ILE A 97 -4.87 -8.68 1.43
C ILE A 97 -3.97 -7.66 0.75
N PHE A 98 -3.17 -6.93 1.53
CA PHE A 98 -2.04 -6.17 0.98
C PHE A 98 -0.77 -7.01 1.04
N ALA A 99 -0.37 -7.56 -0.12
CA ALA A 99 0.80 -8.40 -0.25
C ALA A 99 2.05 -7.54 -0.53
N PHE A 100 2.98 -7.56 0.42
CA PHE A 100 4.31 -6.97 0.27
C PHE A 100 5.33 -8.09 0.12
N GLU A 101 6.22 -7.98 -0.87
CA GLU A 101 7.27 -8.98 -1.07
C GLU A 101 8.35 -8.81 0.01
N ASP A 102 8.74 -9.93 0.64
CA ASP A 102 9.90 -9.94 1.51
C ASP A 102 11.18 -9.72 0.71
N PRO A 103 12.19 -9.01 1.26
CA PRO A 103 13.47 -8.81 0.58
C PRO A 103 14.23 -10.10 0.26
N GLU A 104 13.82 -11.25 0.80
CA GLU A 104 14.48 -12.56 0.64
C GLU A 104 13.68 -13.57 -0.20
N GLY A 105 12.68 -13.12 -0.98
CA GLY A 105 11.98 -13.98 -1.92
C GLY A 105 12.83 -14.37 -3.14
N PRO A 106 12.58 -15.53 -3.79
CA PRO A 106 13.32 -15.99 -4.98
C PRO A 106 13.14 -15.09 -6.21
N GLY A 107 12.32 -14.03 -6.12
CA GLY A 107 12.10 -13.00 -7.13
C GLY A 107 12.90 -11.72 -6.94
N ALA A 108 13.80 -11.63 -5.95
CA ALA A 108 14.64 -10.46 -5.69
C ALA A 108 15.61 -10.18 -6.86
N VAL A 109 15.08 -9.59 -7.94
CA VAL A 109 15.88 -8.93 -8.97
C VAL A 109 16.52 -7.71 -8.33
N SER A 110 17.73 -7.93 -7.79
CA SER A 110 18.68 -6.88 -7.49
C SER A 110 18.87 -6.06 -8.77
N SER A 111 18.14 -4.95 -8.88
CA SER A 111 18.30 -3.98 -9.96
C SER A 111 19.56 -3.15 -9.70
N SER A 112 20.70 -3.83 -9.66
CA SER A 112 22.04 -3.25 -9.73
C SER A 112 22.45 -3.10 -11.20
N SER A 113 21.71 -2.28 -11.96
CA SER A 113 22.20 -1.82 -13.27
C SER A 113 23.04 -0.57 -13.08
N SER A 114 24.26 -0.75 -12.60
CA SER A 114 25.37 0.19 -12.75
C SER A 114 25.75 0.24 -14.24
N LYS A 115 25.49 1.36 -14.91
CA LYS A 115 26.16 1.70 -16.18
C LYS A 115 27.19 2.77 -15.91
N SER A 116 28.44 2.33 -15.91
CA SER A 116 29.67 3.10 -15.92
C SER A 116 29.82 3.91 -17.21
N SER A 117 30.09 5.21 -17.08
CA SER A 117 30.81 5.98 -18.10
C SER A 117 31.98 6.68 -17.43
N SER A 118 33.17 6.15 -17.69
CA SER A 118 34.47 6.72 -17.36
C SER A 118 34.69 8.06 -18.05
N LYS A 119 35.06 9.11 -17.29
CA LYS A 119 35.95 10.18 -17.77
C LYS A 119 36.68 10.80 -16.57
N SER A 120 38.00 10.75 -16.67
CA SER A 120 39.00 11.18 -15.70
C SER A 120 39.29 12.68 -15.81
N SER A 121 39.44 13.36 -14.67
CA SER A 121 40.43 14.42 -14.47
C SER A 121 40.60 14.74 -12.98
N SER A 122 41.86 14.93 -12.60
CA SER A 122 42.45 15.20 -11.29
C SER A 122 41.91 16.41 -10.53
N SER A 123 41.81 16.33 -9.20
CA SER A 123 42.73 17.02 -8.26
C SER A 123 42.21 17.01 -6.80
N SER A 124 43.18 17.10 -5.90
CA SER A 124 43.19 17.13 -4.43
C SER A 124 42.10 17.93 -3.70
N SER A 125 41.66 17.44 -2.53
CA SER A 125 41.98 17.97 -1.19
C SER A 125 41.06 17.41 -0.09
N LYS A 126 41.61 17.34 1.13
CA LYS A 126 41.04 16.78 2.36
C LYS A 126 39.87 17.62 2.90
N SER A 127 38.83 16.96 3.41
CA SER A 127 38.15 17.34 4.64
C SER A 127 37.31 16.19 5.19
N SER A 128 37.55 15.84 6.45
CA SER A 128 36.68 14.99 7.25
C SER A 128 35.51 15.83 7.74
N SER A 129 34.35 15.67 7.10
CA SER A 129 33.08 16.20 7.59
C SER A 129 32.09 15.05 7.72
N MET A 130 31.68 14.80 8.96
CA MET A 130 30.56 13.93 9.28
C MET A 130 29.28 14.67 8.89
N SER A 131 28.91 14.57 7.62
CA SER A 131 27.62 15.06 7.15
C SER A 131 26.60 13.95 7.30
N SER A 132 25.73 14.07 8.29
CA SER A 132 24.42 13.43 8.31
C SER A 132 23.59 13.99 7.15
N SER A 133 23.84 13.46 5.95
CA SER A 133 23.02 13.74 4.78
C SER A 133 21.63 13.16 5.07
N SER A 134 20.63 14.03 5.09
CA SER A 134 19.21 13.69 5.17
C SER A 134 18.87 12.70 4.06
N SER A 135 18.87 11.43 4.45
CA SER A 135 18.48 10.30 3.62
C SER A 135 17.04 10.56 3.17
N ALA A 136 16.87 11.03 1.93
CA ALA A 136 15.59 10.98 1.26
C ALA A 136 15.06 9.56 1.43
N ASN A 137 14.00 9.42 2.23
CA ASN A 137 13.56 8.18 2.85
C ASN A 137 13.36 7.12 1.75
N LYS A 138 14.36 6.27 1.52
CA LYS A 138 14.23 5.16 0.57
C LYS A 138 13.28 4.17 1.23
N SER A 139 12.02 4.16 0.78
CA SER A 139 11.05 3.22 1.32
C SER A 139 11.45 1.79 0.93
N SER A 140 11.41 0.92 1.91
CA SER A 140 11.57 -0.54 1.77
C SER A 140 10.21 -1.20 1.86
N ALA A 141 10.06 -2.41 1.32
CA ALA A 141 8.81 -3.17 1.46
C ALA A 141 8.40 -3.36 2.93
N ALA A 142 9.38 -3.60 3.82
CA ALA A 142 9.15 -3.73 5.26
C ALA A 142 8.63 -2.44 5.92
N SER A 143 9.21 -1.29 5.58
CA SER A 143 8.73 0.00 6.09
C SER A 143 7.34 0.35 5.54
N ASP A 144 7.07 0.03 4.28
CA ASP A 144 5.76 0.26 3.66
C ASP A 144 4.69 -0.62 4.31
N LEU A 145 4.99 -1.89 4.56
CA LEU A 145 4.12 -2.80 5.31
C LEU A 145 3.83 -2.29 6.72
N ALA A 146 4.83 -1.76 7.44
CA ALA A 146 4.63 -1.19 8.77
C ALA A 146 3.66 0.01 8.76
N ILE A 147 3.74 0.85 7.71
CA ILE A 147 2.81 1.97 7.51
C ILE A 147 1.40 1.45 7.24
N PHE A 148 1.23 0.46 6.36
CA PHE A 148 -0.08 -0.14 6.08
C PHE A 148 -0.68 -0.78 7.35
N ARG A 149 0.10 -1.56 8.09
CA ARG A 149 -0.31 -2.12 9.39
C ARG A 149 -0.76 -1.03 10.37
N HIS A 150 -0.06 0.10 10.41
CA HIS A 150 -0.46 1.22 11.24
C HIS A 150 -1.78 1.84 10.76
N VAL A 151 -1.90 2.18 9.48
CA VAL A 151 -3.11 2.84 8.94
C VAL A 151 -4.37 1.98 9.08
N PHE A 152 -4.25 0.66 8.89
CA PHE A 152 -5.35 -0.30 9.01
C PHE A 152 -5.50 -0.91 10.41
N LYS A 153 -4.73 -0.44 11.40
CA LYS A 153 -4.89 -0.87 12.79
C LYS A 153 -6.33 -0.59 13.25
N PRO A 154 -7.02 -1.52 13.95
CA PRO A 154 -8.43 -1.35 14.36
C PRO A 154 -8.74 -0.03 15.07
N SER A 155 -7.84 0.43 15.94
CA SER A 155 -7.97 1.70 16.66
C SER A 155 -8.01 2.93 15.74
N ASN A 156 -7.39 2.85 14.57
CA ASN A 156 -7.26 3.95 13.62
C ASN A 156 -8.41 4.00 12.60
N ILE A 157 -9.09 2.87 12.39
CA ILE A 157 -10.26 2.75 11.50
C ILE A 157 -11.58 2.81 12.26
N HIS A 158 -11.59 2.44 13.54
CA HIS A 158 -12.78 2.45 14.41
C HIS A 158 -12.47 3.11 15.76
N PRO A 159 -12.19 4.41 15.80
CA PRO A 159 -11.86 5.11 17.06
C PRO A 159 -13.00 5.01 18.09
N ASN A 160 -14.24 4.90 17.63
CA ASN A 160 -15.43 4.84 18.48
C ASN A 160 -15.83 3.42 18.90
N ALA A 161 -15.25 2.36 18.31
CA ALA A 161 -15.56 0.98 18.69
C ALA A 161 -14.88 0.55 20.00
N PHE A 162 -13.82 1.27 20.39
CA PHE A 162 -13.02 0.99 21.58
C PHE A 162 -13.13 2.09 22.66
N ALA A 163 -13.97 3.11 22.43
CA ALA A 163 -14.37 4.07 23.45
C ALA A 163 -15.61 3.52 24.20
N THR A 164 -15.38 2.82 25.32
CA THR A 164 -16.32 2.34 26.37
C THR A 164 -17.54 3.26 26.63
N GLU A 165 -18.80 2.87 26.93
CA GLU A 165 -19.59 1.66 27.28
C GLU A 165 -21.13 2.06 27.21
N PRO A 166 -22.10 1.28 27.70
CA PRO A 166 -22.82 0.15 27.13
C PRO A 166 -24.23 0.54 26.60
N ASN A 167 -24.62 0.09 25.40
CA ASN A 167 -26.04 -0.15 25.15
C ASN A 167 -26.23 -1.58 24.63
N ARG A 168 -26.91 -2.38 25.45
CA ARG A 168 -27.22 -3.79 25.19
C ARG A 168 -28.30 -3.87 24.13
N ASP A 169 -27.91 -3.81 22.87
CA ASP A 169 -28.71 -4.40 21.80
C ASP A 169 -27.85 -5.46 21.09
N ALA A 170 -28.42 -6.66 20.98
CA ALA A 170 -27.77 -7.93 20.65
C ALA A 170 -27.15 -8.02 19.22
N TYR A 171 -26.92 -6.90 18.56
CA TYR A 171 -26.32 -6.80 17.22
C TYR A 171 -24.79 -6.59 17.22
N SER A 172 -24.16 -6.30 18.37
CA SER A 172 -22.74 -5.91 18.42
C SER A 172 -21.75 -7.09 18.39
N MET A 173 -22.02 -8.20 19.09
CA MET A 173 -21.02 -9.29 19.18
C MET A 173 -20.94 -10.17 17.94
N ALA A 174 -22.04 -10.38 17.21
CA ALA A 174 -21.99 -11.15 15.97
C ALA A 174 -21.21 -10.40 14.87
N GLN A 175 -21.32 -9.06 14.82
CA GLN A 175 -20.53 -8.24 13.91
C GLN A 175 -19.05 -8.17 14.36
N TYR A 176 -18.77 -8.03 15.66
CA TYR A 176 -17.42 -8.03 16.21
C TYR A 176 -16.70 -9.37 15.98
N VAL A 177 -17.35 -10.50 16.23
CA VAL A 177 -16.79 -11.85 16.00
C VAL A 177 -16.61 -12.12 14.50
N LYS A 178 -17.56 -11.72 13.65
CA LYS A 178 -17.40 -11.78 12.20
C LYS A 178 -16.25 -10.88 11.72
N TRP A 179 -16.03 -9.75 12.37
CA TRP A 179 -14.97 -8.79 12.06
C TRP A 179 -13.58 -9.28 12.48
N GLU A 180 -13.39 -9.75 13.72
CA GLU A 180 -12.14 -10.37 14.18
C GLU A 180 -11.72 -11.54 13.28
N ALA A 181 -12.69 -12.37 12.86
CA ALA A 181 -12.44 -13.48 11.95
C ALA A 181 -12.05 -13.05 10.51
N SER A 182 -12.50 -11.88 10.04
CA SER A 182 -12.01 -11.30 8.79
C SER A 182 -10.65 -10.60 8.99
N TYR A 183 -10.41 -9.98 10.14
CA TYR A 183 -9.17 -9.25 10.43
C TYR A 183 -7.94 -10.17 10.53
N GLN A 184 -8.09 -11.38 11.08
CA GLN A 184 -7.02 -12.39 11.05
C GLN A 184 -6.61 -12.80 9.62
N LYS A 185 -7.38 -12.44 8.59
CA LYS A 185 -7.09 -12.72 7.18
C LYS A 185 -6.58 -11.51 6.40
N LEU A 186 -6.51 -10.32 7.01
CA LEU A 186 -6.02 -9.09 6.37
C LEU A 186 -4.50 -8.89 6.53
N VAL A 187 -3.82 -9.76 7.28
CA VAL A 187 -2.37 -9.73 7.53
C VAL A 187 -1.69 -10.98 6.99
#